data_AF-X1RPB7-F1
#
_entry.id   AF-X1RPB7-F1
#
_cell.length_a   1.000
_cell.length_b   1.000
_cell.length_c   1.000
_cell.angle_alpha   90.00
_cell.angle_beta   90.00
_cell.angle_gamma   90.00
#
_symmetry.space_group_name_H-M   'P 1'
#
loop_
_entity.id
_entity.type
_entity.pdbx_description
1 polymer ?
#
loop_
_entity_poly.entity_id
_entity_poly.type
_entity_poly.pdbx_seq_one_letter_code
_entity_poly.pdbx_strand_id
1 'polypeptide(L)'
;MNITGKEVIRPGVAAVGVLPGEKVELIYGDTLKVNVSFDYRGLGETVTLYGAIGRSGFPGEELLDEGSFIKRLTGEQSVVLPPSLEFTPVPASVDISITTEISSGTNYDLYVKLVEYRKEAGMPEVDNI
;
A
#
# COMPACT_ATOMS: atom_id res chain seq x y z
N MET A 1 0.02 4.41 10.90
CA MET A 1 0.07 4.84 9.49
C MET A 1 -1.33 4.92 8.92
N ASN A 2 -1.60 5.86 8.00
CA ASN A 2 -2.90 6.02 7.33
C ASN A 2 -2.72 6.14 5.82
N ILE A 3 -3.62 5.56 5.03
CA ILE A 3 -3.72 5.84 3.59
C ILE A 3 -4.40 7.20 3.40
N THR A 4 -3.71 8.13 2.75
CA THR A 4 -4.19 9.50 2.51
C THR A 4 -4.78 9.69 1.12
N GLY A 5 -4.46 8.81 0.18
CA GLY A 5 -5.02 8.87 -1.18
C GLY A 5 -4.62 7.68 -2.05
N LYS A 6 -5.35 7.51 -3.15
CA LYS A 6 -5.12 6.50 -4.19
C LYS A 6 -5.21 7.19 -5.54
N GLU A 7 -4.20 6.97 -6.39
CA GLU A 7 -4.11 7.57 -7.72
C GLU A 7 -3.85 6.48 -8.75
N VAL A 8 -4.58 6.52 -9.87
CA VAL A 8 -4.34 5.61 -11.00
C VAL A 8 -3.52 6.35 -12.05
N ILE A 9 -2.31 5.86 -12.29
CA ILE A 9 -1.40 6.36 -13.33
C ILE A 9 -1.61 5.52 -14.57
N ARG A 10 -2.11 6.16 -15.63
CA ARG A 10 -2.39 5.52 -16.92
C ARG A 10 -1.36 5.96 -17.95
N PRO A 11 -0.67 5.03 -18.64
CA PRO A 11 0.24 5.39 -19.72
C PRO A 11 -0.48 6.22 -20.79
N GLY A 12 -0.01 7.46 -21.01
CA GLY A 12 -0.57 8.36 -22.03
C GLY A 12 -1.78 9.20 -21.60
N VAL A 13 -2.21 9.13 -20.33
CA VAL A 13 -3.28 9.97 -19.75
C VAL A 13 -2.77 10.59 -18.44
N ALA A 14 -3.30 11.75 -18.05
CA ALA A 14 -3.01 12.33 -16.73
C ALA A 14 -3.46 11.39 -15.61
N ALA A 15 -2.71 11.34 -14.51
CA ALA A 15 -3.07 10.54 -13.34
C ALA A 15 -4.44 10.99 -12.78
N VAL A 16 -5.29 10.02 -12.46
CA VAL A 16 -6.64 10.28 -11.94
C VAL A 16 -6.66 9.92 -10.46
N GLY A 17 -6.90 10.92 -9.60
CA GLY A 17 -7.10 10.71 -8.17
C GLY A 17 -8.47 10.09 -7.90
N VAL A 18 -8.52 9.14 -6.97
CA VAL A 18 -9.76 8.46 -6.55
C VAL A 18 -10.28 9.13 -5.28
N LEU A 19 -11.57 9.47 -5.24
CA LEU A 19 -12.14 10.13 -4.06
C LEU A 19 -12.19 9.17 -2.86
N PRO A 20 -12.10 9.70 -1.62
CA PRO A 20 -12.27 8.88 -0.42
C PRO A 20 -13.62 8.15 -0.42
N GLY A 21 -13.58 6.82 -0.27
CA GLY A 21 -14.77 5.96 -0.28
C GLY A 21 -15.18 5.41 -1.64
N GLU A 22 -14.55 5.86 -2.73
CA GLU A 22 -14.73 5.26 -4.06
C GLU A 22 -13.87 4.01 -4.23
N LYS A 23 -14.43 3.04 -4.97
CA LYS A 23 -13.69 1.87 -5.46
C LYS A 23 -12.76 2.28 -6.59
N VAL A 24 -11.58 1.70 -6.62
CA VAL A 24 -10.58 1.96 -7.66
C VAL A 24 -10.78 0.94 -8.77
N GLU A 25 -11.00 1.40 -9.99
CA GLU A 25 -10.97 0.49 -11.13
C GLU A 25 -9.52 0.15 -11.50
N LEU A 26 -9.15 -1.13 -11.32
CA LEU A 26 -7.82 -1.64 -11.65
C LEU A 26 -7.79 -2.15 -13.10
N ILE A 27 -7.06 -1.43 -13.97
CA ILE A 27 -6.91 -1.78 -15.39
C ILE A 27 -5.48 -2.28 -15.63
N TYR A 28 -5.33 -3.37 -16.38
CA TYR A 28 -4.01 -3.92 -16.71
C TYR A 28 -3.14 -2.91 -17.45
N GLY A 29 -1.90 -2.77 -17.01
CA GLY A 29 -0.95 -1.79 -17.54
C GLY A 29 -0.99 -0.43 -16.84
N ASP A 30 -2.01 -0.17 -16.00
CA ASP A 30 -2.01 0.98 -15.10
C ASP A 30 -1.10 0.72 -13.89
N THR A 31 -0.77 1.80 -13.18
CA THR A 31 -0.09 1.73 -11.88
C THR A 31 -0.96 2.38 -10.83
N LEU A 32 -1.23 1.66 -9.75
CA LEU A 32 -1.87 2.21 -8.56
C LEU A 32 -0.80 2.83 -7.66
N LYS A 33 -0.81 4.15 -7.57
CA LYS A 33 -0.01 4.89 -6.59
C LYS A 33 -0.83 5.07 -5.32
N VAL A 34 -0.29 4.57 -4.21
CA VAL A 34 -0.92 4.66 -2.90
C VAL A 34 -0.15 5.66 -2.06
N ASN A 35 -0.81 6.75 -1.70
CA ASN A 35 -0.26 7.77 -0.83
C ASN A 35 -0.59 7.44 0.63
N VAL A 36 0.41 7.51 1.50
CA VAL A 36 0.26 7.30 2.93
C VAL A 36 0.87 8.45 3.72
N SER A 37 0.44 8.58 4.96
CA SER A 37 1.09 9.42 5.97
C SER A 37 1.21 8.64 7.27
N PHE A 38 2.37 8.73 7.91
CA PHE A 38 2.63 8.17 9.22
C PHE A 38 3.51 9.10 10.03
N ASP A 39 3.30 9.10 11.34
CA ASP A 39 4.14 9.89 12.23
C ASP A 39 5.41 9.11 12.57
N TYR A 40 6.56 9.77 12.44
CA TYR A 40 7.86 9.21 12.75
C TYR A 40 8.58 10.03 13.83
N ARG A 41 9.25 9.31 14.74
CA ARG A 41 10.18 9.86 15.74
C ARG A 41 11.34 8.90 15.91
N GLY A 42 12.55 9.35 15.66
CA GLY A 42 13.73 8.50 15.71
C GLY A 42 14.95 9.13 15.04
N LEU A 43 15.99 8.32 14.84
CA LEU A 43 17.19 8.72 14.13
C LEU A 43 16.95 8.78 12.61
N GLY A 44 17.89 9.31 11.85
CA GLY A 44 17.77 9.25 10.39
C GLY A 44 17.92 7.80 9.92
N GLU A 45 16.97 7.28 9.16
CA GLU A 45 17.05 5.93 8.61
C GLU A 45 16.34 5.83 7.26
N THR A 46 16.49 4.69 6.59
CA THR A 46 15.75 4.36 5.38
C THR A 46 14.89 3.14 5.65
N VAL A 47 13.60 3.28 5.41
CA VAL A 47 12.61 2.20 5.57
C VAL A 47 12.02 1.82 4.23
N THR A 48 11.45 0.63 4.16
CA THR A 48 10.78 0.11 2.99
C THR A 48 9.27 0.22 3.18
N LEU A 49 8.65 1.10 2.39
CA LEU A 49 7.21 1.15 2.25
C LEU A 49 6.78 0.09 1.26
N TYR A 50 5.98 -0.85 1.76
CA TYR A 50 5.50 -2.00 1.00
C TYR A 50 3.99 -1.88 0.81
N GLY A 51 3.53 -1.95 -0.44
CA GLY A 51 2.12 -2.03 -0.78
C GLY A 51 1.81 -3.36 -1.48
N ALA A 52 0.64 -3.93 -1.20
CA ALA A 52 0.18 -5.09 -1.97
C ALA A 52 -1.33 -5.13 -2.18
N ILE A 53 -1.70 -5.64 -3.34
CA ILE A 53 -3.06 -5.93 -3.77
C ILE A 53 -3.24 -7.43 -3.76
N GLY A 54 -4.30 -7.90 -3.13
CA GLY A 54 -4.56 -9.32 -2.92
C GLY A 54 -5.96 -9.57 -2.43
N ARG A 55 -6.22 -10.72 -1.83
CA ARG A 55 -7.53 -11.01 -1.22
C ARG A 55 -7.33 -11.52 0.19
N SER A 56 -8.11 -11.01 1.11
CA SER A 56 -8.36 -11.65 2.40
C SER A 56 -9.02 -13.02 2.15
N GLY A 57 -8.31 -14.09 2.51
CA GLY A 57 -8.76 -15.48 2.39
C GLY A 57 -9.15 -16.07 3.75
N PHE A 58 -9.72 -17.28 3.74
CA PHE A 58 -9.93 -18.11 4.95
C PHE A 58 -8.59 -18.78 5.35
N PRO A 59 -8.31 -19.01 6.65
CA PRO A 59 -7.02 -19.52 7.10
C PRO A 59 -6.80 -20.98 6.68
N GLY A 60 -5.70 -21.23 5.96
CA GLY A 60 -5.03 -22.53 5.91
C GLY A 60 -3.79 -22.48 6.82
N GLU A 61 -3.42 -23.61 7.42
CA GLU A 61 -2.48 -23.78 8.55
C GLU A 61 -1.05 -23.23 8.38
N GLU A 62 -0.72 -22.64 7.24
CA GLU A 62 0.54 -21.97 7.04
C GLU A 62 0.34 -20.48 7.30
N LEU A 63 0.40 -20.12 8.58
CA LEU A 63 0.46 -18.73 9.04
C LEU A 63 1.72 -18.09 8.47
N LEU A 64 1.61 -17.59 7.23
CA LEU A 64 2.51 -16.57 6.78
C LEU A 64 2.32 -15.39 7.73
N ASP A 65 3.44 -14.78 8.01
CA ASP A 65 3.71 -13.61 8.83
C ASP A 65 2.67 -12.43 8.69
N GLU A 66 1.76 -12.48 7.72
CA GLU A 66 0.71 -11.49 7.37
C GLU A 66 -0.73 -12.07 7.37
N GLY A 67 -0.97 -13.15 8.14
CA GLY A 67 -2.30 -13.72 8.28
C GLY A 67 -2.84 -14.38 7.01
N SER A 68 -4.13 -14.22 6.74
CA SER A 68 -4.84 -14.89 5.64
C SER A 68 -4.88 -14.10 4.33
N PHE A 69 -4.01 -13.09 4.17
CA PHE A 69 -3.97 -12.25 2.96
C PHE A 69 -3.14 -12.90 1.85
N ILE A 70 -3.79 -13.26 0.75
CA ILE A 70 -3.12 -13.81 -0.44
C ILE A 70 -2.73 -12.66 -1.35
N LYS A 71 -1.45 -12.27 -1.27
CA LYS A 71 -0.85 -11.24 -2.12
C LYS A 71 -0.83 -11.68 -3.58
N ARG A 72 -1.14 -10.77 -4.49
CA ARG A 72 -1.05 -10.99 -5.93
C ARG A 72 -0.11 -9.99 -6.57
N LEU A 73 -0.32 -8.71 -6.31
CA LEU A 73 0.55 -7.65 -6.81
C LEU A 73 1.23 -6.96 -5.64
N THR A 74 2.47 -6.56 -5.85
CA THR A 74 3.28 -5.93 -4.81
C THR A 74 4.04 -4.75 -5.39
N GLY A 75 4.34 -3.79 -4.54
CA GLY A 75 5.17 -2.63 -4.82
C GLY A 75 5.99 -2.27 -3.60
N GLU A 76 7.20 -1.78 -3.82
CA GLU A 76 8.11 -1.39 -2.75
C GLU A 76 8.75 -0.05 -3.10
N GLN A 77 8.85 0.82 -2.09
CA GLN A 77 9.51 2.11 -2.20
C GLN A 77 10.36 2.36 -0.96
N SER A 78 11.63 2.69 -1.15
CA SER A 78 12.48 3.18 -0.07
C SER A 78 12.08 4.61 0.31
N VAL A 79 11.86 4.84 1.60
CA VAL A 79 11.50 6.14 2.18
C VAL A 79 12.61 6.55 3.14
N VAL A 80 13.21 7.71 2.90
CA VAL A 80 14.21 8.29 3.80
C VAL A 80 13.49 9.03 4.91
N LEU A 81 13.66 8.58 6.14
CA LEU A 81 13.10 9.19 7.33
C LEU A 81 14.11 10.19 7.89
N PRO A 82 13.76 11.48 8.00
CA PRO A 82 14.64 12.45 8.63
C PRO A 82 14.72 12.19 10.14
N PRO A 83 15.88 12.43 10.78
CA PRO A 83 15.98 12.36 12.23
C PRO A 83 15.02 13.37 12.85
N SER A 84 14.23 12.90 13.82
CA SER A 84 13.27 13.74 14.53
C SER A 84 13.15 13.33 15.99
N LEU A 85 13.19 14.34 16.87
CA LEU A 85 12.98 14.17 18.31
C LEU A 85 11.50 14.18 18.70
N GLU A 86 10.63 14.65 17.79
CA GLU A 86 9.18 14.69 17.97
C GLU A 86 8.49 13.86 16.88
N PHE A 87 7.28 13.36 17.17
CA PHE A 87 6.48 12.69 16.15
C PHE A 87 6.11 13.68 15.04
N THR A 88 6.66 13.44 13.86
CA THR A 88 6.48 14.30 12.68
C THR A 88 5.81 13.50 11.56
N PRO A 89 4.76 14.03 10.92
CA PRO A 89 4.10 13.34 9.81
C PRO A 89 5.04 13.27 8.60
N VAL A 90 5.24 12.04 8.10
CA VAL A 90 6.03 11.73 6.91
C VAL A 90 5.08 11.28 5.80
N PRO A 91 4.89 12.09 4.75
CA PRO A 91 4.19 11.65 3.56
C PRO A 91 5.08 10.73 2.73
N ALA A 92 4.52 9.61 2.27
CA ALA A 92 5.20 8.69 1.38
C ALA A 92 4.21 8.07 0.38
N SER A 93 4.73 7.47 -0.69
CA SER A 93 3.92 6.76 -1.66
C SER A 93 4.59 5.48 -2.12
N VAL A 94 3.78 4.49 -2.49
CA VAL A 94 4.25 3.26 -3.11
C VAL A 94 3.42 2.99 -4.37
N ASP A 95 4.11 2.55 -5.41
CA ASP A 95 3.53 2.29 -6.72
C ASP A 95 3.38 0.78 -6.91
N ILE A 96 2.17 0.34 -7.27
CA ILE A 96 1.84 -1.08 -7.51
C ILE A 96 1.38 -1.22 -8.96
N SER A 97 2.14 -1.98 -9.76
CA SER A 97 1.80 -2.23 -11.16
C SER A 97 0.61 -3.19 -11.27
N ILE A 98 -0.39 -2.84 -12.08
CA ILE A 98 -1.58 -3.67 -12.29
C ILE A 98 -1.31 -4.64 -13.44
N THR A 99 -1.16 -5.93 -13.12
CA THR A 99 -0.84 -6.98 -14.09
C THR A 99 -1.92 -8.06 -14.14
N THR A 100 -1.77 -9.02 -15.07
CA THR A 100 -2.69 -10.15 -15.23
C THR A 100 -2.63 -11.18 -14.10
N GLU A 101 -1.82 -10.97 -13.06
CA GLU A 101 -1.81 -11.81 -11.85
C GLU A 101 -3.07 -11.63 -10.98
N ILE A 102 -3.83 -10.55 -11.24
CA ILE A 102 -5.19 -10.36 -10.75
C ILE A 102 -6.20 -10.57 -11.88
N SER A 103 -7.40 -11.01 -11.53
CA SER A 103 -8.51 -11.25 -12.46
C SER A 103 -9.43 -10.03 -12.53
N SER A 104 -9.76 -9.58 -13.73
CA SER A 104 -10.76 -8.54 -13.96
C SER A 104 -12.11 -8.87 -13.32
N GLY A 105 -12.82 -7.86 -12.81
CA GLY A 105 -14.16 -8.02 -12.22
C GLY A 105 -14.19 -8.70 -10.85
N THR A 106 -13.02 -8.90 -10.23
CA THR A 106 -12.88 -9.42 -8.86
C THR A 106 -12.55 -8.26 -7.92
N ASN A 107 -13.19 -8.21 -6.75
CA ASN A 107 -12.80 -7.27 -5.69
C ASN A 107 -11.50 -7.76 -5.06
N TYR A 108 -10.54 -6.85 -4.92
CA TYR A 108 -9.29 -7.06 -4.22
C TYR A 108 -9.23 -6.18 -2.98
N ASP A 109 -8.35 -6.52 -2.07
CA ASP A 109 -8.05 -5.77 -0.87
C ASP A 109 -6.65 -5.15 -1.04
N LEU A 110 -6.44 -3.99 -0.41
CA LEU A 110 -5.18 -3.26 -0.40
C LEU A 110 -4.67 -3.16 1.02
N TYR A 111 -3.40 -3.44 1.22
CA TYR A 111 -2.73 -3.03 2.45
C TYR A 111 -1.39 -2.40 2.14
N VAL A 112 -0.96 -1.57 3.08
CA VAL A 112 0.34 -0.92 3.05
C VAL A 112 0.99 -1.10 4.41
N LYS A 113 2.29 -1.37 4.45
CA LYS A 113 3.07 -1.51 5.68
C LYS A 113 4.47 -0.92 5.53
N LEU A 114 5.08 -0.58 6.66
CA LEU A 114 6.52 -0.40 6.75
C LEU A 114 7.13 -1.75 7.13
N VAL A 115 8.07 -2.26 6.34
CA VAL A 115 8.64 -3.60 6.54
C VAL A 115 9.39 -3.70 7.87
N GLU A 116 10.16 -2.66 8.20
CA GLU A 116 11.03 -2.58 9.36
C GLU A 116 10.25 -2.29 10.65
N TYR A 117 9.06 -1.69 10.55
CA TYR A 117 8.25 -1.23 11.69
C TYR A 117 6.94 -2.01 11.88
N ARG A 118 6.89 -3.25 11.39
CA ARG A 118 5.68 -4.08 11.31
C ARG A 118 4.81 -4.12 12.58
N LYS A 119 5.40 -4.10 13.78
CA LYS A 119 4.67 -4.18 15.06
C LYS A 119 4.29 -2.82 15.66
N GLU A 120 4.98 -1.75 15.28
CA GLU A 120 4.92 -0.45 15.97
C GLU A 120 4.22 0.64 15.14
N ALA A 121 4.32 0.60 13.80
CA ALA A 121 3.77 1.65 12.93
C ALA A 121 2.29 1.45 12.52
N GLY A 122 1.70 0.32 12.91
CA GLY A 122 0.35 -0.09 12.49
C GLY A 122 0.29 -0.56 11.03
N MET A 123 -0.64 -1.46 10.72
CA MET A 123 -0.87 -2.04 9.40
C MET A 123 -2.26 -1.58 8.90
N PRO A 124 -2.39 -0.42 8.25
CA PRO A 124 -3.66 0.00 7.69
C PRO A 124 -4.05 -0.87 6.49
N GLU A 125 -5.29 -1.36 6.51
CA GLU A 125 -5.90 -2.20 5.49
C GLU A 125 -7.14 -1.49 4.91
N VAL A 126 -7.36 -1.63 3.61
CA VAL A 126 -8.58 -1.17 2.94
C VAL A 126 -9.19 -2.35 2.21
N ASP A 127 -10.36 -2.74 2.68
CA ASP A 127 -11.15 -3.81 2.09
C ASP A 127 -11.86 -3.34 0.82
N ASN A 128 -11.94 -4.21 -0.19
CA ASN A 128 -12.68 -4.00 -1.43
C ASN A 128 -12.28 -2.75 -2.23
N ILE A 129 -10.98 -2.64 -2.56
CA ILE A 129 -10.48 -1.63 -3.49
C ILE A 129 -10.90 -1.89 -4.93
#